data_AF-A0A0R1M9F8-F1
#
_entry.id   AF-A0A0R1M9F8-F1
#
_cell.length_a   1.000
_cell.length_b   1.000
_cell.length_c   1.000
_cell.angle_alpha   90.00
_cell.angle_beta   90.00
_cell.angle_gamma   90.00
#
_symmetry.space_group_name_H-M   'P 1'
#
loop_
_entity.id
_entity.type
_entity.pdbx_description
1 polymer ?
#
loop_
_entity_poly.entity_id
_entity_poly.type
_entity_poly.pdbx_seq_one_letter_code
_entity_poly.pdbx_strand_id
1 'polypeptide(L)' 'MTKKFLTEHHISFEEHNISSEPEYITYLKKKGFRSVPVIEKNDAPIINGFRPDLLKSLVV' A
#
# COMPACT_ATOMS: atom_id res chain seq x y z
N MET A 1 -7.57 -0.37 8.44
CA MET A 1 -6.46 -0.02 9.36
C MET A 1 -5.43 0.87 8.66
N THR A 2 -4.80 0.43 7.58
CA THR A 2 -3.80 1.19 6.81
C THR A 2 -4.31 2.53 6.25
N LYS A 3 -5.47 2.52 5.57
CA LYS A 3 -6.11 3.73 5.03
C LYS A 3 -6.39 4.79 6.11
N LYS A 4 -6.94 4.36 7.25
CA LYS A 4 -7.28 5.23 8.37
C LYS A 4 -6.05 5.95 8.91
N PHE A 5 -4.93 5.24 9.03
CA PHE A 5 -3.66 5.80 9.46
C PHE A 5 -3.15 6.89 8.49
N LEU A 6 -3.16 6.62 7.19
CA LEU A 6 -2.73 7.62 6.19
C LEU A 6 -3.61 8.88 6.22
N THR A 7 -4.93 8.71 6.36
CA THR A 7 -5.87 9.82 6.50
C THR A 7 -5.67 10.60 7.80
N GLU A 8 -5.49 9.93 8.94
CA GLU A 8 -5.21 10.58 10.24
C GLU A 8 -3.93 11.43 10.19
N HIS A 9 -2.92 10.95 9.48
CA HIS A 9 -1.64 11.64 9.31
C HIS A 9 -1.60 12.62 8.13
N HIS A 10 -2.73 12.89 7.47
CA HIS A 10 -2.83 13.79 6.30
C HIS A 10 -1.85 13.46 5.18
N ILE A 11 -1.49 12.18 5.04
CA ILE A 11 -0.60 11.72 3.98
C ILE A 11 -1.46 11.57 2.72
N SER A 12 -1.07 12.22 1.62
CA SER A 12 -1.70 11.99 0.32
C SER A 12 -1.37 10.59 -0.18
N PHE A 13 -2.38 9.81 -0.51
CA PHE A 13 -2.23 8.49 -1.11
C PHE A 13 -3.31 8.26 -2.16
N GLU A 14 -2.99 7.44 -3.14
CA GLU A 14 -3.94 6.90 -4.10
C GLU A 14 -4.30 5.47 -3.69
N GLU A 15 -5.59 5.16 -3.69
CA GLU A 15 -6.08 3.82 -3.33
C GLU A 15 -6.48 3.08 -4.60
N HIS A 16 -5.74 2.03 -4.92
CA HIS A 16 -6.10 1.07 -5.96
C HIS A 16 -6.73 -0.17 -5.33
N ASN A 17 -8.01 -0.39 -5.63
CA ASN A 17 -8.73 -1.55 -5.11
C ASN A 17 -8.68 -2.67 -6.14
N ILE A 18 -7.89 -3.71 -5.86
CA ILE A 18 -7.76 -4.88 -6.74
C ILE A 18 -9.07 -5.64 -7.01
N SER A 19 -10.11 -5.44 -6.21
CA SER A 19 -11.46 -6.00 -6.46
C SER A 19 -12.20 -5.22 -7.55
N SER A 20 -11.95 -3.92 -7.69
CA SER A 20 -12.52 -3.08 -8.74
C SER A 20 -11.60 -2.99 -9.97
N GLU A 21 -10.28 -3.04 -9.74
CA GLU A 21 -9.23 -2.87 -10.75
C GLU A 21 -8.32 -4.12 -10.78
N PRO A 22 -8.77 -5.22 -11.41
CA PRO A 22 -8.03 -6.49 -11.43
C PRO A 22 -6.69 -6.40 -12.17
N GLU A 23 -6.44 -5.34 -12.95
CA GLU A 23 -5.15 -5.07 -13.58
C GLU A 23 -4.00 -4.93 -12.57
N TYR A 24 -4.28 -4.37 -11.38
CA TYR A 24 -3.31 -4.25 -10.30
C TYR A 24 -2.92 -5.61 -9.71
N ILE A 25 -3.75 -6.66 -9.85
CA ILE A 25 -3.36 -8.02 -9.46
C ILE A 25 -2.16 -8.49 -10.28
N THR A 26 -2.16 -8.21 -11.59
CA THR A 26 -1.06 -8.57 -12.49
C THR A 26 0.18 -7.74 -12.18
N TYR A 27 0.00 -6.45 -11.89
CA TYR A 27 1.08 -5.56 -11.44
C TYR A 27 1.76 -6.08 -10.16
N LEU A 28 0.98 -6.40 -9.12
CA LEU A 28 1.47 -6.94 -7.85
C LEU A 28 2.20 -8.27 -8.06
N LYS A 29 1.64 -9.18 -8.87
CA LYS A 29 2.27 -10.45 -9.22
C LYS A 29 3.61 -10.26 -9.93
N LYS A 30 3.71 -9.32 -10.88
CA LYS A 30 4.97 -8.99 -11.58
C LYS A 30 6.03 -8.47 -10.60
N LYS A 31 5.63 -7.70 -9.59
CA LYS A 31 6.52 -7.24 -8.51
C LYS A 31 6.83 -8.33 -7.45
N GLY A 32 6.25 -9.52 -7.57
CA GLY A 32 6.48 -10.63 -6.64
C GLY A 32 5.61 -10.60 -5.38
N PHE A 33 4.63 -9.69 -5.29
CA PHE A 33 3.70 -9.61 -4.18
C PHE A 33 2.57 -10.61 -4.32
N ARG A 34 2.27 -11.32 -3.24
CA ARG A 34 1.19 -12.32 -3.16
C ARG A 34 0.14 -11.99 -2.11
N SER A 35 0.33 -10.90 -1.38
CA SER A 35 -0.45 -10.50 -0.22
C SER A 35 -0.75 -9.01 -0.29
N VAL A 36 -1.97 -8.64 0.09
CA VAL A 36 -2.42 -7.26 0.29
C VAL A 36 -2.60 -6.98 1.78
N PRO A 37 -2.55 -5.72 2.24
CA PRO A 37 -2.31 -4.47 1.49
C PRO A 37 -0.84 -4.28 1.08
N VAL A 38 -0.61 -3.62 -0.05
CA VAL A 38 0.72 -3.18 -0.50
C VAL A 38 0.74 -1.66 -0.56
N ILE A 39 1.78 -1.03 -0.01
CA ILE A 39 1.98 0.42 -0.13
C ILE A 39 3.30 0.68 -0.83
N GLU A 40 3.24 1.55 -1.82
CA GLU A 40 4.37 1.99 -2.61
C GLU A 40 4.59 3.48 -2.37
N LYS A 41 5.85 3.89 -2.32
CA LYS A 41 6.26 5.30 -2.27
C LYS A 41 7.31 5.49 -3.35
N ASN A 42 7.02 6.36 -4.32
CA ASN A 42 7.90 6.60 -5.47
C ASN A 42 8.30 5.30 -6.18
N ASP A 43 7.32 4.45 -6.52
CA ASP A 43 7.51 3.14 -7.19
C ASP A 43 8.27 2.06 -6.40
N ALA A 44 8.78 2.41 -5.21
CA ALA A 44 9.40 1.46 -4.29
C ALA A 44 8.34 0.89 -3.32
N PRO A 45 8.16 -0.44 -3.29
CA PRO A 45 7.27 -1.06 -2.33
C PRO A 45 7.86 -0.96 -0.94
N ILE A 46 7.17 -0.26 -0.04
CA ILE A 46 7.61 -0.08 1.35
C ILE A 46 6.94 -1.11 2.24
N ILE A 47 5.67 -1.44 1.96
CA ILE A 47 4.87 -2.31 2.82
C ILE A 47 4.28 -3.43 1.99
N ASN A 48 4.53 -4.67 2.41
CA ASN A 48 3.84 -5.85 1.92
C ASN A 48 3.12 -6.53 3.10
N GLY A 49 1.78 -6.54 3.05
CA GLY A 49 0.92 -6.99 4.13
C GLY A 49 0.69 -5.92 5.20
N PHE A 50 0.01 -6.29 6.29
CA PHE A 50 -0.27 -5.36 7.38
C PHE A 50 0.95 -5.19 8.30
N ARG A 51 1.68 -4.08 8.13
CA ARG A 51 2.87 -3.75 8.93
C ARG A 51 2.74 -2.36 9.58
N PRO A 52 2.27 -2.27 10.84
CA PRO A 52 2.10 -0.99 11.53
C PRO A 52 3.43 -0.28 11.80
N ASP A 53 4.51 -1.04 11.98
CA ASP A 53 5.87 -0.54 12.18
C ASP A 53 6.35 0.32 10.99
N LEU A 54 6.07 -0.14 9.76
CA LEU A 54 6.44 0.57 8.53
C LEU A 54 5.50 1.74 8.24
N LEU A 55 4.23 1.64 8.64
CA LEU A 55 3.28 2.75 8.54
C LEU A 55 3.78 3.95 9.35
N LYS A 56 4.29 3.73 10.57
CA LYS A 56 4.89 4.81 11.39
C LYS A 56 6.06 5.49 10.71
N SER A 57 6.85 4.77 9.91
CA SER A 57 7.97 5.36 9.14
C SER A 57 7.52 6.31 8.02
N LEU A 58 6.24 6.30 7.63
CA LEU A 58 5.69 7.22 6.64
C LEU A 58 5.29 8.57 7.25
N VAL A 59 5.16 8.63 8.58
CA VAL A 59 4.86 9.84 9.36
C VAL A 59 6.19 10.36 9.90
N VAL A 60 6.81 11.27 9.18
CA VAL A 60 8.00 12.02 9.65
C VAL A 60 7.57 13.45 9.95
#